data_AF-A0A971S5L0-F1
#
_entry.id   AF-A0A971S5L0-F1
#
_cell.length_a   1.000
_cell.length_b   1.000
_cell.length_c   1.000
_cell.angle_alpha   90.00
_cell.angle_beta   90.00
_cell.angle_gamma   90.00
#
_symmetry.space_group_name_H-M   'P 1'
#
loop_
_entity.id
_entity.type
_entity.pdbx_description
1 polymer ?
#
loop_
_entity_poly.entity_id
_entity_poly.type
_entity_poly.pdbx_seq_one_letter_code
_entity_poly.pdbx_strand_id
1 'polypeptide(L)'
;GIPVILSKDIAEDFIQIDVYNNYVRNYKRFIRRDMRINLNEVEETKPMLSTYEIINMKYPLLAKGYIEDNKLSLDLVDEDNLKEEVLSSIKDVSLAYLDPCNNKQKEKLIGVWVLRVGNRTYAFDVYDGELLFSKIDS
;
A
#
# COMPACT_ATOMS: atom_id res chain seq x y z
N GLY A 1 -6.72 -8.14 12.92
CA GLY A 1 -6.53 -8.77 11.59
C GLY A 1 -5.72 -7.84 10.72
N ILE A 2 -5.08 -8.36 9.67
CA ILE A 2 -4.34 -7.53 8.69
C ILE A 2 -5.37 -6.89 7.74
N PRO A 3 -5.32 -5.57 7.50
CA PRO A 3 -6.26 -4.89 6.60
C PRO A 3 -6.11 -5.39 5.15
N VAL A 4 -7.19 -5.27 4.37
CA VAL A 4 -7.17 -5.50 2.92
C VAL A 4 -7.38 -4.17 2.22
N ILE A 5 -6.62 -3.90 1.16
CA ILE A 5 -6.73 -2.71 0.31
C ILE A 5 -7.07 -3.13 -1.12
N LEU A 6 -7.82 -2.30 -1.84
CA LEU A 6 -8.22 -2.57 -3.22
C LEU A 6 -7.26 -1.89 -4.18
N SER A 7 -6.82 -2.59 -5.23
CA SER A 7 -5.92 -2.03 -6.25
C SER A 7 -6.60 -1.08 -7.25
N LYS A 8 -7.94 -1.11 -7.31
CA LYS A 8 -8.75 -0.35 -8.26
C LYS A 8 -9.87 0.37 -7.54
N ASP A 9 -10.25 1.52 -8.10
CA ASP A 9 -11.42 2.32 -7.69
C ASP A 9 -12.75 1.66 -8.08
N ILE A 10 -12.87 0.34 -7.91
CA ILE A 10 -14.13 -0.39 -8.09
C ILE A 10 -15.08 -0.07 -6.93
N ALA A 11 -14.52 0.25 -5.76
CA ALA A 11 -15.20 0.79 -4.60
C ALA A 11 -14.19 1.61 -3.78
N GLU A 12 -14.65 2.68 -3.13
CA GLU A 12 -13.83 3.42 -2.16
C GLU A 12 -13.47 2.54 -0.95
N ASP A 13 -14.43 1.71 -0.50
CA ASP A 13 -14.29 0.83 0.66
C ASP A 13 -15.06 -0.49 0.52
N PHE A 14 -14.68 -1.49 1.33
CA PHE A 14 -15.38 -2.78 1.40
C PHE A 14 -16.81 -2.67 1.95
N ILE A 15 -17.06 -1.71 2.83
CA ILE A 15 -18.39 -1.44 3.41
C ILE A 15 -18.58 0.07 3.46
N GLN A 16 -19.61 0.57 2.79
CA GLN A 16 -20.03 1.97 2.83
C GLN A 16 -21.39 2.05 3.51
N ILE A 17 -21.53 2.97 4.46
CA ILE A 17 -22.74 3.13 5.28
C ILE A 17 -23.21 4.58 5.20
N ASP A 18 -24.45 4.78 4.78
CA ASP A 18 -25.09 6.10 4.75
C ASP A 18 -25.92 6.29 6.03
N VAL A 19 -25.57 7.28 6.84
CA VAL A 19 -26.22 7.59 8.12
C VAL A 19 -26.95 8.94 8.05
N TYR A 20 -28.20 8.98 8.49
CA TYR A 20 -29.01 10.20 8.59
C TYR A 20 -29.80 10.26 9.89
N ASN A 21 -29.66 11.36 10.63
CA ASN A 21 -30.24 11.56 11.97
C ASN A 21 -29.94 10.40 12.93
N ASN A 22 -28.70 9.92 12.97
CA ASN A 22 -28.27 8.77 13.77
C ASN A 22 -28.87 7.40 13.38
N TYR A 23 -29.53 7.32 12.22
CA TYR A 23 -30.05 6.06 11.67
C TYR A 23 -29.31 5.67 10.41
N VAL A 24 -28.94 4.39 10.29
CA VAL A 24 -28.46 3.82 9.03
C VAL A 24 -29.62 3.80 8.03
N ARG A 25 -29.44 4.44 6.88
CA ARG A 25 -30.45 4.50 5.81
C ARG A 25 -30.17 3.48 4.72
N ASN A 26 -28.90 3.31 4.39
CA ASN A 26 -28.45 2.45 3.32
C ASN A 26 -27.04 1.92 3.64
N TYR A 27 -26.71 0.76 3.09
CA TYR A 27 -25.34 0.25 3.12
C TYR A 27 -25.04 -0.52 1.84
N LYS A 28 -23.79 -0.42 1.38
CA LYS A 28 -23.26 -1.20 0.26
C LYS A 28 -22.05 -1.98 0.76
N ARG A 29 -21.92 -3.23 0.30
CA ARG A 29 -20.81 -4.10 0.70
C ARG A 29 -20.19 -4.84 -0.48
N PHE A 30 -18.87 -4.94 -0.47
CA PHE A 30 -18.06 -5.80 -1.31
C PHE A 30 -17.45 -6.88 -0.41
N ILE A 31 -17.83 -8.15 -0.64
CA ILE A 31 -17.38 -9.28 0.18
C ILE A 31 -16.74 -10.33 -0.71
N ARG A 32 -15.52 -10.77 -0.36
CA ARG A 32 -14.87 -11.95 -0.94
C ARG A 32 -15.42 -13.22 -0.30
N ARG A 33 -15.77 -14.21 -1.12
CA ARG A 33 -16.19 -15.54 -0.65
C ARG A 33 -14.96 -16.42 -0.44
N ASP A 34 -15.08 -17.37 0.49
CA ASP A 34 -14.06 -18.38 0.75
C ASP A 34 -13.70 -19.13 -0.53
N MET A 35 -12.40 -19.22 -0.80
CA MET A 35 -11.84 -19.88 -1.98
C MET A 35 -11.59 -21.38 -1.79
N ARG A 36 -11.83 -21.93 -0.59
CA ARG A 36 -11.57 -23.34 -0.22
C ARG A 36 -10.16 -23.80 -0.64
N ILE A 37 -9.16 -22.97 -0.34
CA ILE A 37 -7.76 -23.28 -0.66
C ILE A 37 -7.24 -24.31 0.35
N ASN A 38 -6.60 -25.37 -0.14
CA ASN A 38 -5.93 -26.34 0.71
C ASN A 38 -4.61 -25.74 1.22
N LEU A 39 -4.53 -25.44 2.51
CA LEU A 39 -3.35 -24.84 3.15
C LEU A 39 -2.11 -25.75 3.11
N ASN A 40 -2.29 -27.04 2.83
CA ASN A 40 -1.19 -28.01 2.73
C ASN A 40 -0.40 -27.91 1.41
N GLU A 41 -0.85 -27.09 0.45
CA GLU A 41 -0.17 -26.81 -0.82
C GLU A 41 0.64 -25.50 -0.81
N VAL A 42 0.78 -24.86 0.37
CA VAL A 42 1.55 -23.61 0.49
C VAL A 42 3.04 -23.97 0.47
N GLU A 43 3.69 -23.75 -0.68
CA GLU A 43 5.15 -23.83 -0.84
C GLU A 43 5.87 -23.02 0.24
N GLU A 44 7.06 -23.50 0.65
CA GLU A 44 7.94 -22.82 1.60
C GLU A 44 8.08 -21.35 1.21
N THR A 45 7.46 -20.48 2.01
CA THR A 45 7.36 -19.07 1.71
C THR A 45 8.74 -18.43 1.87
N LYS A 46 9.23 -17.81 0.79
CA LYS A 46 10.34 -16.84 0.86
C LYS A 46 10.11 -15.92 2.07
N PRO A 47 11.12 -15.64 2.91
CA PRO A 47 10.94 -14.77 4.05
C PRO A 47 10.47 -13.40 3.60
N MET A 48 9.57 -12.82 4.40
CA MET A 48 9.09 -11.48 4.20
C MET A 48 10.23 -10.48 4.40
N LEU A 49 10.41 -9.56 3.45
CA LEU A 49 11.30 -8.42 3.61
C LEU A 49 10.78 -7.53 4.74
N SER A 50 11.70 -7.06 5.56
CA SER A 50 11.43 -6.02 6.56
C SER A 50 11.14 -4.68 5.88
N THR A 51 10.47 -3.79 6.62
CA THR A 51 10.24 -2.41 6.19
C THR A 51 11.54 -1.67 5.93
N TYR A 52 12.58 -1.93 6.73
CA TYR A 52 13.90 -1.35 6.55
C TYR A 52 14.54 -1.77 5.21
N GLU A 53 14.46 -3.05 4.86
CA GLU A 53 14.95 -3.56 3.58
C GLU A 53 14.23 -2.90 2.41
N ILE A 54 12.89 -2.80 2.47
CA ILE A 54 12.10 -2.12 1.42
C ILE A 54 12.48 -0.64 1.31
N ILE A 55 12.54 0.08 2.42
CA ILE A 55 12.90 1.51 2.43
C ILE A 55 14.30 1.69 1.82
N ASN A 56 15.27 0.87 2.20
CA ASN A 56 16.64 0.98 1.69
C ASN A 56 16.70 0.64 0.18
N MET A 57 16.03 -0.42 -0.26
CA MET A 57 15.98 -0.81 -1.68
C MET A 57 15.23 0.21 -2.55
N LYS A 58 14.21 0.86 -2.01
CA LYS A 58 13.33 1.78 -2.74
C LYS A 58 13.59 3.25 -2.44
N TYR A 59 14.63 3.56 -1.67
CA TYR A 59 15.00 4.94 -1.34
C TYR A 59 15.08 5.86 -2.58
N PRO A 60 15.67 5.47 -3.72
CA PRO A 60 15.70 6.33 -4.91
C PRO A 60 14.29 6.74 -5.40
N LEU A 61 13.31 5.85 -5.30
CA LEU A 61 11.92 6.13 -5.66
C LEU A 61 11.28 7.10 -4.65
N LEU A 62 11.51 6.89 -3.36
CA LEU A 62 10.99 7.75 -2.29
C LEU A 62 11.57 9.16 -2.38
N ALA A 63 12.88 9.27 -2.60
CA ALA A 63 13.57 10.53 -2.79
C ALA A 63 13.05 11.30 -4.01
N LYS A 64 12.86 10.60 -5.14
CA LYS A 64 12.24 11.21 -6.34
C LYS A 64 10.84 11.75 -6.05
N GLY A 65 9.99 10.97 -5.37
CA GLY A 65 8.65 11.43 -4.98
C GLY A 65 8.71 12.68 -4.11
N TYR A 66 9.56 12.67 -3.08
CA TYR A 66 9.73 13.80 -2.18
C TYR A 66 10.19 15.08 -2.90
N ILE A 67 11.14 14.98 -3.83
CA ILE A 67 11.62 16.12 -4.64
C ILE A 67 10.48 16.70 -5.48
N GLU A 68 9.68 15.84 -6.13
CA GLU A 68 8.53 16.25 -6.93
C GLU A 68 7.49 16.99 -6.08
N ASP A 69 7.16 16.45 -4.91
CA ASP A 69 6.11 16.98 -4.05
C ASP A 69 6.49 18.33 -3.43
N ASN A 70 7.78 18.51 -3.12
CA ASN A 70 8.33 19.74 -2.53
C ASN A 70 8.87 20.72 -3.58
N LYS A 71 8.79 20.40 -4.88
CA LYS A 71 9.27 21.24 -6.00
C LYS A 71 10.74 21.66 -5.85
N LEU A 72 11.57 20.74 -5.35
CA LEU A 72 12.99 20.99 -5.15
C LEU A 72 13.73 20.94 -6.50
N SER A 73 14.72 21.81 -6.67
CA SER A 73 15.61 21.76 -7.84
C SER A 73 16.75 20.78 -7.55
N LEU A 74 16.92 19.78 -8.43
CA LEU A 74 17.96 18.75 -8.32
C LEU A 74 19.38 19.32 -8.16
N ASP A 75 19.63 20.53 -8.69
CA ASP A 75 20.95 21.17 -8.69
C ASP A 75 21.33 21.80 -7.34
N LEU A 76 20.40 21.88 -6.39
CA LEU A 76 20.56 22.54 -5.09
C LEU A 76 20.39 21.58 -3.90
N VAL A 77 20.19 20.29 -4.15
CA VAL A 77 19.92 19.32 -3.09
C VAL A 77 21.22 18.75 -2.55
N ASP A 78 21.48 18.99 -1.27
CA ASP A 78 22.50 18.27 -0.52
C ASP A 78 22.03 16.83 -0.25
N GLU A 79 22.77 15.84 -0.78
CA GLU A 79 22.37 14.42 -0.75
C GLU A 79 22.21 13.88 0.67
N ASP A 80 23.06 14.31 1.61
CA ASP A 80 23.00 13.83 2.99
C ASP A 80 21.77 14.40 3.71
N ASN A 81 21.48 15.69 3.51
CA ASN A 81 20.27 16.32 4.05
C ASN A 81 18.99 15.74 3.43
N LEU A 82 18.99 15.44 2.13
CA LEU A 82 17.83 14.84 1.45
C LEU A 82 17.43 13.51 2.09
N LYS A 83 18.41 12.69 2.49
CA LYS A 83 18.13 11.39 3.09
C LYS A 83 17.40 11.53 4.42
N GLU A 84 17.86 12.42 5.27
CA GLU A 84 17.20 12.67 6.56
C GLU A 84 15.79 13.23 6.36
N GLU A 85 15.62 14.15 5.41
CA GLU A 85 14.30 14.71 5.08
C GLU A 85 13.32 13.68 4.55
N VAL A 86 13.74 12.84 3.59
CA VAL A 86 12.90 11.78 3.00
C VAL A 86 12.47 10.80 4.08
N LEU A 87 13.40 10.33 4.92
CA LEU A 87 13.09 9.40 6.00
C LEU A 87 12.17 10.03 7.05
N SER A 88 12.37 11.32 7.36
CA SER A 88 11.51 12.07 8.29
C SER A 88 10.11 12.34 7.74
N SER A 89 9.95 12.31 6.42
CA SER A 89 8.65 12.48 5.76
C SER A 89 7.78 11.21 5.76
N ILE A 90 8.32 10.07 6.20
CA ILE A 90 7.56 8.82 6.36
C ILE A 90 6.60 8.98 7.55
N LYS A 91 5.30 9.06 7.25
CA LYS A 91 4.23 9.27 8.23
C LYS A 91 3.70 7.98 8.84
N ASP A 92 3.66 6.91 8.06
CA ASP A 92 3.14 5.60 8.49
C ASP A 92 3.77 4.46 7.68
N VAL A 93 3.91 3.31 8.33
CA VAL A 93 4.30 2.06 7.70
C VAL A 93 3.42 0.94 8.26
N SER A 94 2.65 0.29 7.40
CA SER A 94 1.69 -0.73 7.81
C SER A 94 1.68 -1.94 6.88
N LEU A 95 1.42 -3.12 7.45
CA LEU A 95 1.24 -4.35 6.70
C LEU A 95 -0.22 -4.48 6.27
N ALA A 96 -0.45 -4.80 5.00
CA ALA A 96 -1.78 -5.04 4.45
C ALA A 96 -1.78 -6.19 3.45
N TYR A 97 -2.96 -6.60 3.02
CA TYR A 97 -3.17 -7.42 1.84
C TYR A 97 -3.72 -6.59 0.70
N LEU A 98 -3.11 -6.63 -0.46
CA LEU A 98 -3.65 -6.05 -1.69
C LEU A 98 -4.55 -7.07 -2.39
N ASP A 99 -5.77 -6.64 -2.67
CA ASP A 99 -6.70 -7.31 -3.54
C ASP A 99 -6.61 -6.72 -4.95
N PRO A 100 -6.10 -7.49 -5.95
CA PRO A 100 -5.88 -6.99 -7.31
C PRO A 100 -7.18 -6.76 -8.12
N CYS A 101 -8.33 -7.25 -7.64
CA CYS A 101 -9.64 -7.05 -8.28
C CYS A 101 -9.64 -7.24 -9.81
N ASN A 102 -9.10 -8.36 -10.27
CA ASN A 102 -9.03 -8.73 -11.69
C ASN A 102 -10.25 -9.53 -12.17
N ASN A 103 -11.27 -9.73 -11.31
CA ASN A 103 -12.48 -10.52 -11.55
C ASN A 103 -12.22 -11.96 -12.04
N LYS A 104 -11.06 -12.54 -11.73
CA LYS A 104 -10.72 -13.93 -12.07
C LYS A 104 -11.10 -14.87 -10.94
N GLN A 105 -11.42 -16.13 -11.28
CA GLN A 105 -11.59 -17.17 -10.25
C GLN A 105 -10.24 -17.44 -9.58
N LYS A 106 -10.23 -17.54 -8.24
CA LYS A 106 -9.05 -17.82 -7.38
C LYS A 106 -8.01 -16.69 -7.25
N GLU A 107 -8.47 -15.45 -7.05
CA GLU A 107 -7.57 -14.33 -6.77
C GLU A 107 -6.93 -14.43 -5.40
N LYS A 108 -5.61 -14.62 -5.39
CA LYS A 108 -4.81 -14.57 -4.16
C LYS A 108 -4.63 -13.12 -3.72
N LEU A 109 -4.79 -12.90 -2.41
CA LEU A 109 -4.36 -11.66 -1.78
C LEU A 109 -2.83 -11.60 -1.80
N ILE A 110 -2.29 -10.41 -2.07
CA ILE A 110 -0.86 -10.17 -2.12
C ILE A 110 -0.46 -9.46 -0.83
N GLY A 111 0.54 -9.96 -0.10
CA GLY A 111 1.04 -9.26 1.08
C GLY A 111 1.79 -8.00 0.66
N VAL A 112 1.46 -6.85 1.26
CA VAL A 112 2.09 -5.56 0.93
C VAL A 112 2.51 -4.77 2.15
N TRP A 113 3.67 -4.12 2.06
CA TRP A 113 4.03 -3.02 2.94
C TRP A 113 3.49 -1.71 2.34
N VAL A 114 2.61 -1.04 3.08
CA VAL A 114 2.06 0.26 2.74
C VAL A 114 2.86 1.33 3.44
N LEU A 115 3.49 2.23 2.67
CA LEU A 115 4.29 3.34 3.16
C LEU A 115 3.61 4.64 2.80
N ARG A 116 3.33 5.48 3.79
CA ARG A 116 2.87 6.85 3.59
C ARG A 116 4.04 7.81 3.75
N VAL A 117 4.44 8.48 2.67
CA VAL A 117 5.59 9.36 2.62
C VAL A 117 5.13 10.71 2.06
N GLY A 118 5.21 11.77 2.86
CA GLY A 118 4.67 13.07 2.46
C GLY A 118 3.17 12.99 2.15
N ASN A 119 2.79 13.36 0.93
CA ASN A 119 1.43 13.27 0.38
C ASN A 119 1.26 12.05 -0.54
N ARG A 120 2.11 11.03 -0.43
CA ARG A 120 2.04 9.82 -1.26
C ARG A 120 1.89 8.58 -0.43
N THR A 121 1.11 7.64 -0.97
CA THR A 121 1.03 6.27 -0.48
C THR A 121 1.64 5.34 -1.51
N TYR A 122 2.55 4.47 -1.07
CA TYR A 122 3.17 3.40 -1.85
C TYR A 122 2.79 2.04 -1.28
N ALA A 123 2.57 1.04 -2.12
CA ALA A 123 2.44 -0.35 -1.70
C ALA A 123 3.48 -1.21 -2.39
N PHE A 124 4.32 -1.87 -1.59
CA PHE A 124 5.37 -2.76 -2.07
C PHE A 124 5.05 -4.21 -1.70
N ASP A 125 5.26 -5.14 -2.64
CA ASP A 125 5.16 -6.57 -2.35
C ASP A 125 6.13 -6.95 -1.22
N VAL A 126 5.65 -7.71 -0.25
CA VAL A 126 6.42 -8.01 0.96
C VAL A 126 7.56 -9.01 0.72
N TYR A 127 7.61 -9.70 -0.42
CA TYR A 127 8.58 -10.75 -0.69
C TYR A 127 9.72 -10.31 -1.61
N ASP A 128 9.48 -9.39 -2.55
CA ASP A 128 10.51 -8.88 -3.46
C ASP A 128 10.63 -7.35 -3.49
N GLY A 129 9.72 -6.64 -2.81
CA GLY A 129 9.70 -5.19 -2.76
C GLY A 129 9.21 -4.54 -4.05
N GLU A 130 8.61 -5.27 -5.01
CA GLU A 130 8.04 -4.68 -6.22
C GLU A 130 7.00 -3.61 -5.86
N LEU A 131 7.04 -2.45 -6.53
CA LEU A 131 6.02 -1.43 -6.36
C LEU A 131 4.76 -1.88 -7.10
N LEU A 132 3.69 -2.20 -6.37
CA LEU A 132 2.43 -2.65 -6.94
C LEU A 132 1.49 -1.49 -7.29
N PHE A 133 1.48 -0.45 -6.46
CA PHE A 133 0.83 0.82 -6.81
C PHE A 133 1.40 1.99 -5.99
N SER A 134 1.17 3.20 -6.50
CA SER A 134 1.39 4.46 -5.78
C SER A 134 0.25 5.42 -6.07
N LYS A 135 -0.14 6.24 -5.09
CA LYS A 135 -1.10 7.32 -5.28
C LYS A 135 -0.69 8.58 -4.53
N ILE A 136 -1.15 9.73 -5.01
CA ILE A 136 -1.08 11.00 -4.29
C ILE A 136 -2.34 11.07 -3.43
N ASP A 137 -2.15 11.24 -2.13
CA ASP A 137 -3.23 11.43 -1.16
C ASP A 137 -3.80 12.86 -1.34
N SER A 138 -5.12 12.93 -1.47
CA SER A 138 -5.90 14.17 -1.72
C SER A 138 -6.14 14.98 -0.45
#